data_AF-A0A0N8IDT8-F1
#
_entry.id   AF-A0A0N8IDT8-F1
#
_cell.length_a   1.000
_cell.length_b   1.000
_cell.length_c   1.000
_cell.angle_alpha   90.00
_cell.angle_beta   90.00
_cell.angle_gamma   90.00
#
_symmetry.space_group_name_H-M   'P 1'
#
loop_
_entity.id
_entity.type
_entity.pdbx_description
1 polymer ?
#
loop_
_entity_poly.entity_id
_entity_poly.type
_entity_poly.pdbx_seq_one_letter_code
_entity_poly.pdbx_strand_id
1 'polypeptide(L)' 'MLTITIFVYIISNFLYRKLTKELKAELNFESDSSFDIWDMVKEESKKGNVKAIIAAVCYILEILCMSVVGIMFLLMNI' A
#
# COMPACT_ATOMS: atom_id res chain seq x y z
N MET A 1 -10.44 18.27 3.61
CA MET A 1 -10.60 16.79 3.57
C MET A 1 -9.76 16.18 2.46
N LEU A 2 -9.95 16.61 1.20
CA LEU A 2 -9.19 16.12 0.03
C LEU A 2 -7.65 16.24 0.19
N THR A 3 -7.15 17.39 0.69
CA THR A 3 -5.72 17.62 0.90
C THR A 3 -5.08 16.62 1.87
N ILE A 4 -5.81 16.26 2.93
CA ILE A 4 -5.33 15.28 3.92
C ILE A 4 -5.31 13.88 3.29
N THR A 5 -6.36 13.51 2.54
CA THR A 5 -6.41 12.22 1.81
C THR A 5 -5.25 12.09 0.81
N ILE A 6 -4.95 13.15 0.06
CA ILE A 6 -3.82 13.18 -0.88
C ILE A 6 -2.49 13.03 -0.15
N PHE A 7 -2.32 13.73 0.98
CA PHE A 7 -1.10 13.63 1.78
C PHE A 7 -0.89 12.23 2.35
N VAL A 8 -1.94 11.62 2.91
CA VAL A 8 -1.92 10.24 3.42
C VAL A 8 -1.61 9.25 2.30
N TYR A 9 -2.19 9.44 1.11
CA TYR A 9 -1.90 8.63 -0.06
C TYR A 9 -0.41 8.69 -0.45
N ILE A 10 0.16 9.89 -0.56
CA ILE A 10 1.58 10.06 -0.95
C ILE A 10 2.51 9.37 0.05
N ILE A 11 2.29 9.57 1.34
CA ILE A 11 3.12 8.96 2.39
C ILE A 11 2.97 7.44 2.38
N SER A 12 1.73 6.93 2.29
CA SER A 12 1.46 5.49 2.27
C SER A 12 2.10 4.82 1.06
N ASN A 13 2.04 5.44 -0.12
CA ASN A 13 2.68 4.95 -1.35
C ASN A 13 4.20 4.88 -1.21
N PHE A 14 4.80 5.96 -0.69
CA PHE A 14 6.24 6.00 -0.49
C PHE A 14 6.71 4.93 0.50
N LEU A 15 6.01 4.79 1.63
CA LEU A 15 6.32 3.78 2.64
C LEU A 15 6.12 2.36 2.10
N TYR A 16 5.01 2.10 1.41
CA TYR A 16 4.73 0.81 0.78
C TYR A 16 5.88 0.43 -0.15
N ARG A 17 6.20 1.27 -1.14
CA ARG A 17 7.30 1.00 -2.09
C ARG A 17 8.64 0.75 -1.42
N LYS A 18 8.97 1.52 -0.39
CA LYS A 18 10.24 1.37 0.33
C LYS A 18 10.28 0.03 1.07
N LEU A 19 9.26 -0.27 1.86
CA LEU A 19 9.18 -1.49 2.65
C LEU A 19 9.15 -2.73 1.77
N THR A 20 8.42 -2.71 0.67
CA THR A 20 8.36 -3.83 -0.27
C THR A 20 9.71 -4.11 -0.93
N LYS A 21 10.50 -3.07 -1.26
CA LYS A 21 11.86 -3.25 -1.78
C LYS A 21 12.80 -3.86 -0.75
N GLU A 22 12.73 -3.41 0.50
CA GLU A 22 13.51 -4.00 1.59
C GLU A 22 13.12 -5.47 1.82
N LEU A 23 11.81 -5.76 1.85
CA LEU A 23 11.29 -7.12 2.05
C LEU A 23 11.72 -8.06 0.91
N LYS A 24 11.67 -7.59 -0.34
CA LYS A 24 12.16 -8.34 -1.50
C LYS A 24 13.64 -8.71 -1.38
N ALA A 25 14.46 -7.76 -0.96
CA ALA A 25 15.89 -7.98 -0.78
C ALA A 25 16.17 -8.96 0.37
N GLU A 26 15.44 -8.85 1.48
CA GLU A 26 15.55 -9.77 2.63
C GLU A 26 15.16 -11.20 2.28
N LEU A 27 14.15 -11.37 1.42
CA LEU A 27 13.63 -12.67 1.02
C LEU A 27 14.27 -13.26 -0.24
N ASN A 28 15.20 -12.54 -0.89
CA ASN A 28 15.71 -12.86 -2.24
C ASN A 28 14.58 -13.14 -3.25
N PHE A 29 13.54 -12.30 -3.22
CA PHE A 29 12.35 -12.46 -4.05
C PHE A 29 12.49 -11.71 -5.38
N GLU A 30 12.48 -12.43 -6.51
CA GLU A 30 12.78 -11.87 -7.84
C GLU A 30 11.56 -11.38 -8.64
N SER A 31 10.32 -11.70 -8.25
CA SER A 31 9.15 -11.32 -9.06
C SER A 31 8.79 -9.84 -8.92
N ASP A 32 8.58 -9.15 -10.05
CA ASP A 32 8.10 -7.77 -10.14
C ASP A 32 6.57 -7.65 -10.32
N SER A 33 5.86 -8.77 -10.39
CA SER A 33 4.39 -8.80 -10.44
C SER A 33 3.78 -8.18 -9.17
N SER A 34 2.88 -7.21 -9.32
CA SER A 34 2.18 -6.60 -8.19
C SER A 34 1.35 -7.62 -7.40
N PHE A 35 0.86 -8.67 -8.05
CA PHE A 35 0.10 -9.74 -7.40
C PHE A 35 1.01 -10.59 -6.50
N ASP A 36 2.15 -11.03 -7.03
CA ASP A 36 3.08 -11.89 -6.29
C ASP A 36 3.72 -11.11 -5.13
N ILE A 37 3.98 -9.81 -5.33
CA ILE A 37 4.43 -8.89 -4.28
C ILE A 37 3.40 -8.80 -3.15
N TRP A 38 2.12 -8.68 -3.48
CA TRP A 38 1.06 -8.63 -2.47
C TRP A 38 0.96 -9.95 -1.71
N ASP A 39 1.03 -11.09 -2.40
CA ASP A 39 1.02 -12.41 -1.78
C ASP A 39 2.22 -12.60 -0.85
N MET A 40 3.42 -12.18 -1.25
CA MET A 40 4.61 -12.15 -0.40
C MET A 40 4.40 -11.30 0.86
N VAL A 41 3.93 -10.05 0.70
CA VAL A 41 3.65 -9.16 1.84
C VAL A 41 2.61 -9.79 2.78
N LYS A 42 1.58 -10.42 2.23
CA LYS A 42 0.52 -11.08 3.00
C LYS A 42 1.04 -12.31 3.77
N GLU A 43 1.84 -13.15 3.14
CA GLU A 43 2.49 -14.31 3.75
C GLU A 43 3.41 -13.89 4.90
N GLU A 44 4.30 -12.93 4.66
CA GLU A 44 5.23 -12.42 5.67
C GLU A 44 4.53 -11.69 6.81
N SER A 45 3.43 -10.99 6.52
CA SER A 45 2.60 -10.37 7.55
C SER A 45 1.99 -11.40 8.49
N LYS A 46 1.57 -12.57 7.99
CA LYS A 46 1.05 -13.67 8.84
C LYS A 46 2.14 -14.27 9.73
N LYS A 47 3.40 -14.25 9.28
CA LYS A 47 4.57 -14.69 10.05
C LYS A 47 4.98 -13.68 11.13
N GLY A 48 4.33 -12.52 11.21
CA GLY A 48 4.62 -11.48 12.20
C GLY A 48 5.75 -10.53 11.79
N ASN A 49 6.15 -10.51 10.51
CA ASN A 49 7.16 -9.57 10.04
C ASN A 49 6.58 -8.15 10.05
N VAL A 50 7.15 -7.29 10.91
CA VAL A 50 6.68 -5.91 11.12
C VAL A 50 6.72 -5.09 9.82
N LYS A 51 7.74 -5.26 8.98
CA LYS A 51 7.85 -4.54 7.70
C LYS A 51 6.72 -4.92 6.76
N ALA A 52 6.40 -6.20 6.68
CA ALA A 52 5.30 -6.72 5.87
C ALA A 52 3.93 -6.24 6.39
N ILE A 53 3.73 -6.21 7.71
CA ILE A 53 2.51 -5.67 8.32
C ILE A 53 2.32 -4.19 7.94
N ILE A 54 3.36 -3.35 8.12
CA ILE A 54 3.27 -1.93 7.78
C ILE A 54 3.01 -1.75 6.28
N ALA A 55 3.70 -2.51 5.42
CA ALA A 55 3.46 -2.47 3.98
C ALA A 55 2.01 -2.84 3.64
N ALA A 56 1.44 -3.87 4.27
CA ALA A 56 0.06 -4.27 4.06
C ALA A 56 -0.93 -3.16 4.46
N VAL A 57 -0.70 -2.50 5.60
CA VAL A 57 -1.53 -1.38 6.06
C VAL A 57 -1.43 -0.20 5.11
N CYS A 58 -0.22 0.16 4.66
CA CYS A 58 -0.02 1.23 3.68
C CYS A 58 -0.79 0.96 2.38
N TYR A 59 -0.76 -0.28 1.87
CA TYR A 59 -1.50 -0.67 0.67
C TYR A 59 -3.02 -0.54 0.85
N ILE A 60 -3.56 -0.98 1.99
CA ILE A 60 -5.00 -0.83 2.29
C ILE A 60 -5.37 0.66 2.37
N LEU A 61 -4.54 1.48 3.02
CA LEU A 61 -4.75 2.93 3.09
C LEU A 61 -4.76 3.59 1.71
N GLU A 62 -3.91 3.16 0.78
CA GLU A 62 -3.94 3.65 -0.60
C GLU A 62 -5.28 3.36 -1.28
N ILE A 63 -5.79 2.13 -1.18
CA ILE A 63 -7.09 1.73 -1.75
C ILE A 63 -8.22 2.59 -1.16
N LEU A 64 -8.21 2.79 0.16
CA LEU A 64 -9.20 3.63 0.83
C LEU A 64 -9.09 5.09 0.38
N CYS A 65 -7.89 5.64 0.26
CA CYS A 65 -7.68 7.00 -0.24
C CYS A 65 -8.23 7.18 -1.66
N MET A 66 -7.93 6.23 -2.56
CA MET A 66 -8.44 6.26 -3.94
C MET A 66 -9.97 6.15 -3.99
N SER A 67 -10.55 5.31 -3.13
CA SER A 67 -12.01 5.17 -3.01
C SER A 67 -12.67 6.47 -2.55
N VAL A 68 -12.10 7.15 -1.53
CA VAL A 68 -12.59 8.44 -1.04
C VAL A 68 -12.50 9.52 -2.11
N VAL A 69 -11.38 9.61 -2.83
CA VAL A 69 -11.20 10.57 -3.94
C VAL A 69 -12.23 10.31 -5.04
N GLY A 70 -12.46 9.05 -5.41
CA GLY A 70 -13.46 8.67 -6.43
C GLY A 70 -14.89 9.06 -6.02
N ILE A 71 -15.28 8.80 -4.77
CA ILE A 71 -16.60 9.19 -4.24
C ILE A 71 -16.74 10.72 -4.23
N MET A 72 -15.73 11.45 -3.78
CA MET A 72 -15.76 12.92 -3.79
C MET A 72 -15.92 13.48 -5.21
N PHE A 73 -15.24 12.89 -6.19
CA PHE A 73 -15.36 13.30 -7.59
C PHE A 73 -16.78 13.07 -8.14
N LEU A 74 -17.39 11.92 -7.83
CA LEU A 74 -18.77 11.63 -8.22
C LEU A 74 -19.76 12.62 -7.60
N LEU A 75 -19.61 12.92 -6.29
CA LEU A 75 -20.47 13.87 -5.58
C LEU A 75 -20.35 15.32 -6.09
N MET A 76 -19.20 15.72 -6.64
CA MET A 76 -19.01 17.05 -7.22
C MET A 76 -19.63 17.21 -8.62
N ASN A 77 -19.97 16.11 -9.28
CA ASN A 77 -20.55 16.09 -10.64
C ASN A 77 -22.06 15.75 -10.66
N ILE A 78 -22.69 15.65 -9.48
CA ILE A 78 -24.14 15.54 -9.28
C ILE A 78 -24.66 16.89 -8.81
#